data_AF-A0A437AL43-F1
#
_entry.id   AF-A0A437AL43-F1
#
_cell.length_a   1.000
_cell.length_b   1.000
_cell.length_c   1.000
_cell.angle_alpha   90.00
_cell.angle_beta   90.00
_cell.angle_gamma   90.00
#
_symmetry.space_group_name_H-M   'P 1'
#
loop_
_entity.id
_entity.type
_entity.pdbx_description
1 polymer ?
#
loop_
_entity_poly.entity_id
_entity_poly.type
_entity_poly.pdbx_seq_one_letter_code
_entity_poly.pdbx_strand_id
1 'polypeptide(L)'
;SYFYCQAFEMLKKFRNSSRNIKNFNKFDIKILFKENRSGEVGGISFEKGAFDPYFSYGIVFVENTDDVLDIFIKSLHEIYHLLGAESDNVFGSLMNCIHETNNVKLSIKSKKEILKFLTNI
;
A
#
# COMPACT_ATOMS: atom_id res chain seq x y z
N SER A 1 7.58 -0.41 15.48
CA SER A 1 6.77 -0.82 16.64
C SER A 1 6.47 -2.32 16.56
N TYR A 2 6.03 -2.96 17.65
CA TYR A 2 5.62 -4.37 17.67
C TYR A 2 4.53 -4.69 16.62
N PHE A 3 3.55 -3.80 16.46
CA PHE A 3 2.47 -3.94 15.49
C PHE A 3 2.93 -3.91 14.04
N TYR A 4 3.94 -3.09 13.71
CA TYR A 4 4.54 -3.10 12.36
C TYR A 4 5.17 -4.46 12.03
N CYS A 5 5.89 -5.07 12.97
CA CYS A 5 6.46 -6.42 12.78
C CYS A 5 5.36 -7.46 12.53
N GLN A 6 4.24 -7.39 13.26
CA GLN A 6 3.10 -8.28 13.02
C GLN A 6 2.46 -8.06 11.65
N ALA A 7 2.24 -6.82 11.25
CA ALA A 7 1.68 -6.47 9.94
C ALA A 7 2.56 -7.00 8.80
N PHE A 8 3.88 -6.89 8.94
CA PHE A 8 4.83 -7.41 7.95
C PHE A 8 4.83 -8.94 7.87
N GLU A 9 4.73 -9.64 9.00
CA GLU A 9 4.58 -11.09 9.00
C GLU A 9 3.25 -11.54 8.37
N MET A 10 2.16 -10.77 8.54
CA MET A 10 0.90 -11.01 7.85
C MET A 10 1.03 -10.81 6.34
N LEU A 11 1.74 -9.76 5.90
CA LEU A 11 2.00 -9.51 4.47
C LEU A 11 2.76 -10.68 3.82
N LYS A 12 3.78 -11.22 4.50
CA LYS A 12 4.51 -12.41 4.04
C LYS A 12 3.61 -13.64 3.92
N LYS A 13 2.73 -13.87 4.90
CA LYS A 13 1.77 -14.98 4.87
C LYS A 13 0.76 -14.81 3.73
N PHE A 14 0.21 -13.61 3.56
CA PHE A 14 -0.71 -13.28 2.47
C PHE A 14 -0.07 -13.56 1.11
N ARG A 15 1.13 -13.03 0.87
CA ARG A 15 1.91 -13.33 -0.33
C ARG A 15 2.02 -14.84 -0.56
N ASN A 16 2.50 -15.59 0.43
CA ASN A 16 2.74 -17.03 0.27
C ASN A 16 1.44 -17.81 -0.03
N SER A 17 0.32 -17.42 0.58
CA SER A 17 -1.00 -18.05 0.34
C SER A 17 -1.62 -17.71 -1.00
N SER A 18 -1.36 -16.49 -1.51
CA SER A 18 -1.94 -15.97 -2.76
C SER A 18 -1.03 -16.14 -3.97
N ARG A 19 0.16 -16.72 -3.76
CA ARG A 19 1.19 -16.93 -4.79
C ARG A 19 0.78 -18.07 -5.71
N ASN A 20 0.09 -17.73 -6.78
CA ASN A 20 -0.09 -18.60 -7.93
C ASN A 20 0.56 -17.97 -9.17
N ILE A 21 1.85 -18.26 -9.38
CA ILE A 21 2.67 -17.67 -10.45
C ILE A 21 2.11 -17.99 -11.83
N LYS A 22 1.45 -19.14 -12.00
CA LYS A 22 0.90 -19.57 -13.30
C LYS A 22 -0.21 -18.65 -13.82
N ASN A 23 -0.87 -17.90 -12.93
CA ASN A 23 -1.99 -17.01 -13.27
C ASN A 23 -1.70 -15.54 -12.95
N PHE A 24 -0.43 -15.18 -12.71
CA PHE A 24 -0.07 -13.78 -12.44
C PHE A 24 0.06 -13.01 -13.76
N ASN A 25 -0.76 -11.98 -13.95
CA ASN A 25 -0.56 -11.02 -15.03
C ASN A 25 0.48 -9.98 -14.59
N LYS A 26 1.34 -9.53 -15.53
CA LYS A 26 2.41 -8.55 -15.26
C LYS A 26 1.90 -7.32 -14.50
N PHE A 27 0.66 -6.89 -14.73
CA PHE A 27 0.11 -5.68 -14.14
C PHE A 27 -0.74 -5.92 -12.88
N ASP A 28 -0.78 -7.15 -12.36
CA ASP A 28 -1.57 -7.48 -11.18
C ASP A 28 -0.96 -6.89 -9.91
N ILE A 29 -1.78 -6.21 -9.13
CA ILE A 29 -1.51 -5.82 -7.74
C ILE A 29 -2.56 -6.48 -6.85
N LYS A 30 -2.13 -7.13 -5.76
CA LYS A 30 -3.03 -7.81 -4.84
C LYS A 30 -3.10 -7.08 -3.50
N ILE A 31 -4.28 -6.59 -3.14
CA ILE A 31 -4.54 -5.97 -1.84
C ILE A 31 -5.48 -6.85 -1.03
N LEU A 32 -5.10 -7.16 0.21
CA LEU A 32 -5.95 -7.84 1.18
C LEU A 32 -6.56 -6.83 2.15
N PHE A 33 -7.88 -6.84 2.30
CA PHE A 33 -8.57 -6.07 3.34
C PHE A 33 -8.69 -6.90 4.61
N LYS A 34 -8.31 -6.33 5.76
CA LYS A 34 -8.34 -7.01 7.05
C LYS A 34 -8.87 -6.07 8.13
N GLU A 35 -9.78 -6.56 8.97
CA GLU A 35 -10.22 -5.79 10.14
C GLU A 35 -9.05 -5.40 11.05
N ASN A 36 -8.97 -4.11 11.39
CA ASN A 36 -8.00 -3.55 12.31
C ASN A 36 -8.59 -3.51 13.72
N ARG A 37 -7.91 -4.12 14.70
CA ARG A 37 -8.36 -4.08 16.11
C ARG A 37 -7.51 -3.14 16.97
N SER A 38 -6.37 -2.67 16.48
CA SER A 38 -5.45 -1.82 17.26
C SER A 38 -5.39 -0.36 16.78
N GLY A 39 -5.77 -0.07 15.53
CA GLY A 39 -5.76 1.29 14.98
C GLY A 39 -4.37 1.86 14.67
N GLU A 40 -3.29 1.10 14.92
CA GLU A 40 -1.91 1.64 14.83
C GLU A 40 -1.32 1.59 13.41
N VAL A 41 -1.81 0.71 12.55
CA VAL A 41 -1.29 0.52 11.18
C VAL A 41 -2.48 0.54 10.22
N GLY A 42 -2.53 1.52 9.32
CA GLY A 42 -3.60 1.63 8.31
C GLY A 42 -3.38 0.75 7.08
N GLY A 43 -2.11 0.43 6.78
CA GLY A 43 -1.73 -0.40 5.65
C GLY A 43 -0.27 -0.83 5.69
N ILE A 44 0.08 -1.82 4.88
CA ILE A 44 1.48 -2.21 4.62
C ILE A 44 1.60 -2.90 3.27
N SER A 45 2.71 -2.66 2.56
CA SER A 45 3.01 -3.25 1.26
C SER A 45 4.52 -3.46 1.05
N PHE A 46 4.89 -4.21 0.01
CA PHE A 46 6.29 -4.30 -0.40
C PHE A 46 6.64 -3.10 -1.29
N GLU A 47 7.42 -2.16 -0.76
CA GLU A 47 7.86 -0.99 -1.51
C GLU A 47 8.51 -1.37 -2.85
N LYS A 48 8.17 -0.65 -3.92
CA LYS A 48 8.69 -0.90 -5.29
C LYS A 48 8.41 -2.32 -5.80
N GLY A 49 7.42 -3.01 -5.23
CA GLY A 49 7.06 -4.39 -5.56
C GLY A 49 6.04 -4.55 -6.69
N ALA A 50 5.52 -3.45 -7.26
CA ALA A 50 4.56 -3.54 -8.36
C ALA A 50 5.14 -4.35 -9.54
N PHE A 51 4.27 -5.16 -10.16
CA PHE A 51 4.57 -5.97 -11.34
C PHE A 51 5.55 -7.14 -11.12
N ASP A 52 5.96 -7.38 -9.88
CA ASP A 52 6.69 -8.58 -9.50
C ASP A 52 5.75 -9.60 -8.82
N PRO A 53 5.64 -10.84 -9.32
CA PRO A 53 4.76 -11.88 -8.75
C PRO A 53 5.08 -12.25 -7.29
N TYR A 54 6.25 -11.87 -6.78
CA TYR A 54 6.71 -12.07 -5.41
C TYR A 54 6.52 -10.85 -4.52
N PHE A 55 6.35 -9.65 -5.08
CA PHE A 55 6.30 -8.42 -4.28
C PHE A 55 5.07 -7.56 -4.53
N SER A 56 4.21 -7.89 -5.51
CA SER A 56 3.02 -7.09 -5.81
C SER A 56 1.83 -7.33 -4.86
N TYR A 57 2.07 -7.14 -3.56
CA TYR A 57 1.13 -7.41 -2.47
C TYR A 57 1.10 -6.27 -1.46
N GLY A 58 -0.10 -5.97 -0.96
CA GLY A 58 -0.35 -5.08 0.17
C GLY A 58 -1.49 -5.58 1.06
N ILE A 59 -1.58 -5.04 2.26
CA ILE A 59 -2.68 -5.23 3.20
C ILE A 59 -3.19 -3.85 3.57
N VAL A 60 -4.51 -3.68 3.56
CA VAL A 60 -5.21 -2.52 4.11
C VAL A 60 -5.96 -2.96 5.35
N PHE A 61 -5.72 -2.25 6.45
CA PHE A 61 -6.36 -2.51 7.72
C PHE A 61 -7.58 -1.59 7.87
N VAL A 62 -8.77 -2.19 7.92
CA VAL A 62 -10.07 -1.52 7.91
C VAL A 62 -10.58 -1.39 9.34
N GLU A 63 -10.86 -0.17 9.76
CA GLU A 63 -11.43 0.16 11.06
C GLU A 63 -12.95 0.32 10.97
N ASN A 64 -13.66 0.13 12.07
CA ASN A 64 -15.12 0.28 12.10
C ASN A 64 -15.59 1.72 11.80
N THR A 65 -14.69 2.69 11.95
CA THR A 65 -14.92 4.11 11.66
C THR A 65 -14.60 4.49 10.23
N ASP A 66 -13.93 3.63 9.46
CA ASP A 66 -13.58 3.92 8.07
C ASP A 66 -14.85 3.90 7.21
N ASP A 67 -15.02 4.92 6.37
CA ASP A 67 -15.94 4.84 5.26
C ASP A 67 -15.28 4.24 4.00
N VAL A 68 -16.06 4.13 2.91
CA VAL A 68 -15.56 3.57 1.65
C VAL A 68 -14.42 4.41 1.05
N LEU A 69 -14.45 5.74 1.23
CA LEU A 69 -13.42 6.64 0.74
C LEU A 69 -12.12 6.45 1.53
N ASP A 70 -12.20 6.29 2.85
CA ASP A 70 -11.02 6.03 3.70
C ASP A 70 -10.31 4.74 3.29
N ILE A 71 -11.07 3.66 3.09
CA ILE A 71 -10.54 2.37 2.62
C ILE A 71 -9.87 2.54 1.25
N PHE A 72 -10.46 3.33 0.35
CA PHE A 72 -9.91 3.58 -0.97
C PHE A 72 -8.62 4.41 -0.90
N ILE A 73 -8.55 5.43 -0.05
CA ILE A 73 -7.35 6.24 0.17
C ILE A 73 -6.22 5.38 0.74
N LYS A 74 -6.49 4.57 1.77
CA LYS A 74 -5.51 3.61 2.33
C LYS A 74 -5.02 2.63 1.26
N SER A 75 -5.91 2.13 0.41
CA SER A 75 -5.55 1.25 -0.70
C SER A 75 -4.63 1.92 -1.71
N LEU A 76 -4.97 3.15 -2.12
CA LEU A 76 -4.15 3.92 -3.04
C LEU A 76 -2.76 4.21 -2.44
N HIS A 77 -2.68 4.54 -1.15
CA HIS A 77 -1.41 4.76 -0.46
C HIS A 77 -0.47 3.57 -0.60
N GLU A 78 -0.96 2.36 -0.32
CA GLU A 78 -0.18 1.13 -0.47
C GLU A 78 0.15 0.80 -1.94
N ILE A 79 -0.78 1.06 -2.87
CA ILE A 79 -0.52 0.88 -4.30
C ILE A 79 0.60 1.82 -4.77
N TYR A 80 0.64 3.05 -4.30
CA TYR A 80 1.69 3.98 -4.69
C TYR A 80 3.05 3.64 -4.06
N HIS A 81 3.08 3.05 -2.86
CA HIS A 81 4.29 2.42 -2.32
C HIS A 81 4.80 1.28 -3.22
N LEU A 82 3.90 0.42 -3.70
CA LEU A 82 4.24 -0.62 -4.67
C LEU A 82 4.78 -0.04 -5.98
N LEU A 83 4.25 1.11 -6.43
CA LEU A 83 4.72 1.88 -7.59
C LEU A 83 5.94 2.77 -7.29
N GLY A 84 6.54 2.63 -6.11
CA GLY A 84 7.82 3.23 -5.76
C GLY A 84 7.79 4.64 -5.19
N ALA A 85 6.62 5.18 -4.88
CA ALA A 85 6.52 6.40 -4.07
C ALA A 85 6.91 6.11 -2.62
N GLU A 86 7.71 7.00 -2.03
CA GLU A 86 7.96 6.99 -0.60
C GLU A 86 6.99 7.91 0.11
N SER A 87 6.82 7.71 1.42
CA SER A 87 6.01 8.64 2.22
C SER A 87 6.64 10.04 2.20
N ASP A 88 5.80 11.04 2.37
CA ASP A 88 6.20 12.44 2.51
C ASP A 88 5.52 13.08 3.73
N ASN A 89 5.83 14.35 3.99
CA ASN A 89 5.24 15.12 5.09
C ASN A 89 4.43 16.31 4.54
N VAL A 90 3.88 16.16 3.33
CA VAL A 90 3.15 17.24 2.66
C VAL A 90 1.69 17.16 3.06
N PHE A 91 1.20 18.20 3.74
CA PHE A 91 -0.22 18.31 4.09
C PHE A 91 -1.12 18.16 2.86
N GLY A 92 -2.18 17.36 2.95
CA GLY A 92 -3.05 17.08 1.80
C GLY A 92 -2.49 16.04 0.82
N SER A 93 -1.28 15.53 1.02
CA SER A 93 -0.68 14.50 0.18
C SER A 93 -1.22 13.13 0.51
N LEU A 94 -1.59 12.38 -0.52
CA LEU A 94 -2.00 10.99 -0.38
C LEU A 94 -0.87 10.13 0.20
N MET A 95 0.40 10.48 -0.05
CA MET A 95 1.57 9.79 0.51
C MET A 95 2.06 10.37 1.84
N ASN A 96 1.28 11.23 2.50
CA ASN A 96 1.66 11.76 3.80
C ASN A 96 1.85 10.61 4.82
N CYS A 97 2.92 10.64 5.61
CA CYS A 97 3.21 9.65 6.65
C CYS A 97 2.18 9.66 7.78
N ILE A 98 1.46 10.76 7.94
CA ILE A 98 0.33 10.89 8.85
C ILE A 98 -0.94 10.81 8.02
N HIS A 99 -1.81 9.86 8.35
CA HIS A 99 -3.10 9.76 7.71
C HIS A 99 -3.97 10.97 8.08
N GLU A 100 -4.39 11.72 7.07
CA GLU A 100 -5.35 12.82 7.22
C GLU A 100 -6.56 12.49 6.33
N THR A 101 -7.76 12.65 6.89
CA THR A 101 -9.01 12.48 6.16
C THR A 101 -9.04 13.40 4.92
N ASN A 102 -9.39 12.84 3.76
CA ASN A 102 -9.50 13.50 2.45
C ASN A 102 -8.20 13.77 1.67
N ASN A 103 -7.09 13.13 2.01
CA ASN A 103 -5.84 13.24 1.23
C ASN A 103 -5.91 12.47 -0.10
N VAL A 104 -6.31 13.15 -1.17
CA VAL A 104 -6.54 12.52 -2.49
C VAL A 104 -5.49 12.86 -3.55
N LYS A 105 -4.52 13.73 -3.27
CA LYS A 105 -3.56 14.22 -4.28
C LYS A 105 -2.15 13.72 -4.02
N LEU A 106 -1.48 13.22 -5.05
CA LEU A 106 -0.04 12.97 -4.99
C LEU A 106 0.75 14.28 -4.96
N SER A 107 1.77 14.34 -4.10
CA SER A 107 2.76 15.42 -4.10
C SER A 107 3.60 15.40 -5.38
N ILE A 108 4.33 16.50 -5.64
CA ILE A 108 5.27 16.58 -6.77
C ILE A 108 6.38 15.53 -6.62
N LYS A 109 6.81 15.24 -5.39
CA LYS A 109 7.81 14.21 -5.08
C LYS A 109 7.29 12.84 -5.52
N SER A 110 6.14 12.40 -4.99
CA SER A 110 5.59 11.08 -5.29
C SER A 110 5.33 10.89 -6.78
N LYS A 111 4.84 11.92 -7.49
CA LYS A 111 4.65 11.87 -8.95
C LYS A 111 5.96 11.58 -9.70
N LYS A 112 7.07 12.22 -9.30
CA LYS A 112 8.38 12.00 -9.92
C LYS A 112 8.92 10.59 -9.63
N GLU A 113 8.71 10.09 -8.42
CA GLU A 113 9.14 8.76 -8.00
C GLU A 113 8.41 7.65 -8.75
N ILE A 114 7.06 7.76 -8.84
CA ILE A 114 6.24 6.85 -9.62
C ILE A 114 6.64 6.88 -11.10
N LEU A 115 6.84 8.07 -11.67
CA LEU A 115 7.29 8.18 -13.06
C LEU A 115 8.63 7.48 -13.27
N LYS A 116 9.60 7.71 -12.37
CA LYS A 116 10.91 7.06 -12.42
C LYS A 116 10.80 5.54 -12.31
N PHE A 117 9.93 5.03 -11.44
CA PHE A 117 9.68 3.60 -11.32
C PHE A 117 9.10 3.03 -12.62
N LEU A 118 8.06 3.66 -13.17
CA LEU A 118 7.38 3.24 -14.41
C LEU A 118 8.30 3.28 -15.64
N THR A 119 9.26 4.20 -15.71
CA THR A 119 10.22 4.26 -16.82
C THR A 119 11.33 3.20 -16.75
N ASN A 120 11.51 2.54 -15.61
CA ASN A 120 12.55 1.54 -15.38
C ASN A 120 12.03 0.08 -15.47
N ILE A 121 10.78 -0.11 -15.91
CA ILE A 121 10.09 -1.41 -16.09
C ILE A 121 10.10 -1.86 -17.55
#